data_AF-A0A1H5ET77-F1
#
_entry.id   AF-A0A1H5ET77-F1
#
_cell.length_a   1.000
_cell.length_b   1.000
_cell.length_c   1.000
_cell.angle_alpha   90.00
_cell.angle_beta   90.00
_cell.angle_gamma   90.00
#
_symmetry.space_group_name_H-M   'P 1'
#
loop_
_entity.id
_entity.type
_entity.pdbx_description
1 polymer ?
#
loop_
_entity_poly.entity_id
_entity_poly.type
_entity_poly.pdbx_seq_one_letter_code
_entity_poly.pdbx_strand_id
1 'polypeptide(L)'
;MTSTHMQLNHLQVDVPAGGQGPGTSADLRTSKRAWVQAGDATKGLAAPIGSALTKLKEGQAELGEVPGCRSVAAQQELYTSWHAYVEKVRKRCTSLGGLLASSGHDLAKPDESLKAELDAMKGTYKDTPAVGGRSKGA
;
A
#
# COMPACT_ATOMS: atom_id res chain seq x y z
N MET A 1 -26.33 -35.47 42.32
CA MET A 1 -26.23 -35.33 40.85
C MET A 1 -27.47 -34.60 40.39
N THR A 2 -27.38 -33.29 40.25
CA THR A 2 -28.51 -32.41 39.94
C THR A 2 -28.37 -31.99 38.48
N SER A 3 -29.25 -32.48 37.61
CA SER A 3 -29.24 -32.14 36.18
C SER A 3 -30.35 -31.13 35.91
N THR A 4 -29.95 -29.92 35.55
CA THR A 4 -30.79 -28.78 35.22
C THR A 4 -31.35 -28.96 33.81
N HIS A 5 -32.64 -29.27 33.66
CA HIS A 5 -33.30 -29.25 32.36
C HIS A 5 -33.74 -27.81 32.05
N MET A 6 -32.89 -27.05 31.34
CA MET A 6 -33.31 -25.78 30.74
C MET A 6 -34.10 -26.07 29.46
N GLN A 7 -35.42 -26.02 29.60
CA GLN A 7 -36.36 -26.09 28.50
C GLN A 7 -36.45 -24.69 27.86
N LEU A 8 -35.70 -24.46 26.78
CA LEU A 8 -35.77 -23.22 26.00
C LEU A 8 -37.08 -23.23 25.19
N ASN A 9 -38.04 -22.44 25.65
CA ASN A 9 -39.26 -22.13 24.92
C ASN A 9 -38.92 -21.54 23.56
N HIS A 10 -39.18 -22.30 22.51
CA HIS A 10 -39.38 -21.77 21.17
C HIS A 10 -40.69 -20.98 21.16
N LEU A 11 -40.60 -19.65 21.17
CA LEU A 11 -41.67 -18.80 20.68
C LEU A 11 -41.13 -18.01 19.49
N GLN A 12 -41.71 -18.37 18.34
CA GLN A 12 -41.46 -17.86 17.01
C GLN A 12 -41.61 -16.33 16.98
N VAL A 13 -40.56 -15.64 16.54
CA VAL A 13 -40.71 -14.28 16.04
C VAL A 13 -40.90 -14.40 14.54
N ASP A 14 -42.13 -14.19 14.10
CA ASP A 14 -42.49 -14.01 12.70
C ASP A 14 -41.84 -12.71 12.22
N VAL A 15 -40.70 -12.81 11.51
CA VAL A 15 -40.04 -11.68 10.85
C VAL A 15 -40.03 -11.96 9.35
N PRO A 16 -40.57 -11.06 8.51
CA PRO A 16 -40.59 -11.28 7.07
C PRO A 16 -39.14 -11.33 6.54
N ALA A 17 -38.94 -12.21 5.57
CA ALA A 17 -37.67 -12.55 4.94
C ALA A 17 -36.76 -11.32 4.70
N GLY A 18 -35.63 -11.26 5.42
CA GLY A 18 -34.64 -10.19 5.23
C GLY A 18 -33.66 -10.02 6.40
N GLY A 19 -33.21 -11.09 7.04
CA GLY A 19 -32.27 -11.00 8.16
C GLY A 19 -30.82 -11.18 7.72
N GLN A 20 -30.15 -10.11 7.29
CA GLN A 20 -28.69 -10.02 7.33
C GLN A 20 -28.26 -9.94 8.81
N GLY A 21 -27.74 -11.05 9.35
CA GLY A 21 -27.01 -11.03 10.61
C GLY A 21 -25.61 -10.40 10.43
N PRO A 22 -24.99 -9.87 11.49
CA PRO A 22 -23.62 -9.34 11.40
C PRO A 22 -22.65 -10.51 11.17
N GLY A 23 -22.13 -10.63 9.95
CA GLY A 23 -21.14 -11.65 9.59
C GLY A 23 -21.62 -12.71 8.60
N THR A 24 -22.44 -12.35 7.60
CA THR A 24 -22.82 -13.30 6.55
C THR A 24 -21.72 -13.43 5.48
N SER A 25 -21.66 -14.56 4.78
CA SER A 25 -20.71 -14.82 3.68
C SER A 25 -20.70 -13.71 2.59
N ALA A 26 -21.81 -12.98 2.43
CA ALA A 26 -21.92 -11.86 1.51
C ALA A 26 -21.02 -10.68 1.91
N ASP A 27 -20.90 -10.39 3.21
CA ASP A 27 -20.04 -9.33 3.76
C ASP A 27 -18.56 -9.67 3.55
N LEU A 28 -18.20 -10.95 3.75
CA LEU A 28 -16.86 -11.47 3.50
C LEU A 28 -16.47 -11.39 2.01
N ARG A 29 -17.39 -11.74 1.10
CA ARG A 29 -17.17 -11.61 -0.36
C ARG A 29 -16.96 -10.15 -0.79
N THR A 30 -17.72 -9.22 -0.21
CA THR A 30 -17.59 -7.78 -0.47
C THR A 30 -16.25 -7.25 0.05
N SER A 31 -15.85 -7.67 1.24
CA SER A 31 -14.54 -7.34 1.82
C SER A 31 -13.40 -7.88 0.95
N LYS A 32 -13.43 -9.16 0.56
CA LYS A 32 -12.46 -9.78 -0.37
C LYS A 32 -12.29 -8.97 -1.66
N ARG A 33 -13.40 -8.60 -2.31
CA ARG A 33 -13.35 -7.79 -3.54
C ARG A 33 -12.70 -6.43 -3.30
N ALA A 34 -13.01 -5.77 -2.19
CA ALA A 34 -12.43 -4.47 -1.86
C ALA A 34 -10.91 -4.55 -1.67
N TRP A 35 -10.40 -5.58 -0.99
CA TRP A 35 -8.95 -5.81 -0.83
C TRP A 35 -8.23 -6.08 -2.16
N VAL A 36 -8.81 -6.90 -3.03
CA VAL A 36 -8.28 -7.15 -4.39
C VAL A 36 -8.22 -5.85 -5.19
N GLN A 37 -9.33 -5.10 -5.23
CA GLN A 37 -9.39 -3.84 -5.97
C GLN A 37 -8.41 -2.80 -5.42
N ALA A 38 -8.27 -2.67 -4.10
CA ALA A 38 -7.31 -1.78 -3.48
C ALA A 38 -5.86 -2.19 -3.84
N GLY A 39 -5.58 -3.49 -3.86
CA GLY A 39 -4.30 -4.04 -4.29
C GLY A 39 -3.96 -3.73 -5.74
N ASP A 40 -4.89 -3.97 -6.65
CA ASP A 40 -4.73 -3.69 -8.07
C ASP A 40 -4.55 -2.21 -8.35
N ALA A 41 -5.37 -1.35 -7.72
CA ALA A 41 -5.25 0.10 -7.85
C ALA A 41 -3.88 0.60 -7.34
N THR A 42 -3.43 0.11 -6.18
CA THR A 42 -2.14 0.49 -5.59
C THR A 42 -0.97 0.01 -6.47
N LYS A 43 -1.02 -1.22 -6.97
CA LYS A 43 -0.03 -1.77 -7.91
C LYS A 43 -0.03 -1.00 -9.24
N GLY A 44 -1.21 -0.56 -9.69
CA GLY A 44 -1.41 0.23 -10.90
C GLY A 44 -0.63 1.55 -10.92
N LEU A 45 -0.32 2.13 -9.77
CA LEU A 45 0.53 3.32 -9.66
C LEU A 45 1.96 3.10 -10.17
N ALA A 46 2.45 1.84 -10.20
CA ALA A 46 3.83 1.55 -10.58
C ALA A 46 4.15 1.89 -12.05
N ALA A 47 3.15 1.84 -12.93
CA ALA A 47 3.29 2.17 -14.34
C ALA A 47 3.48 3.67 -14.59
N PRO A 48 2.56 4.57 -14.17
CA PRO A 48 2.75 6.01 -14.35
C PRO A 48 3.99 6.54 -13.61
N ILE A 49 4.33 5.99 -12.44
CA ILE A 49 5.60 6.33 -11.75
C ILE A 49 6.81 5.90 -12.60
N GLY A 50 6.77 4.71 -13.21
CA GLY A 50 7.81 4.26 -14.14
C GLY A 50 7.99 5.21 -15.32
N SER A 51 6.89 5.64 -15.94
CA SER A 51 6.92 6.64 -17.01
C SER A 51 7.51 7.98 -16.55
N ALA A 52 7.20 8.43 -15.33
CA ALA A 52 7.78 9.64 -14.76
C ALA A 52 9.30 9.52 -14.54
N LEU A 53 9.78 8.36 -14.06
CA LEU A 53 11.22 8.08 -13.93
C LEU A 53 11.95 8.11 -15.28
N THR A 54 11.34 7.54 -16.33
CA THR A 54 11.90 7.60 -17.69
C THR A 54 12.04 9.05 -18.16
N LYS A 55 10.99 9.87 -18.03
CA LYS A 55 11.02 11.29 -18.41
C LYS A 55 12.06 12.08 -17.59
N LEU A 56 12.19 11.79 -16.30
CA LEU A 56 13.18 12.42 -15.44
C LEU A 56 14.62 12.09 -15.91
N LYS A 57 14.87 10.84 -16.31
CA LYS A 57 16.16 10.40 -16.86
C LYS A 57 16.46 11.06 -18.20
N GLU A 58 15.48 11.12 -19.09
CA GLU A 58 15.60 11.77 -20.40
C GLU A 58 15.94 13.25 -20.24
N GLY A 59 15.20 13.99 -19.39
CA GLY A 59 15.48 15.40 -19.12
C GLY A 59 16.85 15.64 -18.47
N GLN A 60 17.35 14.71 -17.64
CA GLN A 60 18.70 14.83 -17.09
C GLN A 60 19.79 14.58 -18.14
N ALA A 61 19.57 13.69 -19.11
CA ALA A 61 20.53 13.39 -20.16
C ALA A 61 20.80 14.60 -21.08
N GLU A 62 19.84 15.51 -21.19
CA GLU A 62 19.95 16.74 -21.99
C GLU A 62 20.88 17.80 -21.38
N LEU A 63 21.22 17.72 -20.07
CA LEU A 63 22.04 18.72 -19.39
C LEU A 63 23.54 18.65 -19.75
N GLY A 64 24.03 17.52 -20.25
CA GLY A 64 25.45 17.29 -20.54
C GLY A 64 26.37 17.44 -19.32
N GLU A 65 27.68 17.21 -19.52
CA GLU A 65 28.69 17.55 -18.52
C GLU A 65 29.29 18.92 -18.85
N VAL A 66 29.10 19.89 -17.95
CA VAL A 66 29.72 21.22 -18.06
C VAL A 66 30.66 21.44 -16.87
N PRO A 67 31.97 21.13 -17.03
CA PRO A 67 32.95 21.27 -15.96
C PRO A 67 32.95 22.69 -15.37
N GLY A 68 32.92 22.78 -14.04
CA GLY A 68 32.91 24.05 -13.31
C GLY A 68 31.53 24.72 -13.16
N CYS A 69 30.48 24.20 -13.81
CA CYS A 69 29.13 24.73 -13.67
C CYS A 69 28.44 24.18 -12.41
N ARG A 70 28.34 25.01 -11.36
CA ARG A 70 27.75 24.61 -10.07
C ARG A 70 26.27 24.22 -10.17
N SER A 71 25.51 24.84 -11.08
CA SER A 71 24.09 24.51 -11.28
C SER A 71 23.91 23.12 -11.89
N VAL A 72 24.80 22.69 -12.79
CA VAL A 72 24.79 21.33 -13.36
C VAL A 72 25.07 20.30 -12.27
N ALA A 73 26.06 20.55 -11.41
CA ALA A 73 26.34 19.67 -10.27
C ALA A 73 25.15 19.57 -9.29
N ALA A 74 24.54 20.70 -8.92
CA ALA A 74 23.36 20.72 -8.07
C ALA A 74 22.17 19.98 -8.70
N GLN A 75 21.97 20.13 -10.01
CA GLN A 75 20.92 19.43 -10.76
C GLN A 75 21.16 17.91 -10.77
N GLN A 76 22.40 17.46 -10.92
CA GLN A 76 22.75 16.03 -10.86
C GLN A 76 22.44 15.44 -9.47
N GLU A 77 22.77 16.14 -8.39
CA GLU A 77 22.44 15.72 -7.02
C GLU A 77 20.92 15.63 -6.80
N LEU A 78 20.17 16.63 -7.29
CA LEU A 78 18.71 16.60 -7.26
C LEU A 78 18.17 15.40 -8.04
N TYR A 79 18.62 15.19 -9.27
CA TYR A 79 18.22 14.04 -10.08
C TYR A 79 18.47 12.71 -9.34
N THR A 80 19.68 12.50 -8.81
CA THR A 80 20.02 11.27 -8.09
C THR A 80 19.10 11.05 -6.87
N SER A 81 18.85 12.09 -6.08
CA SER A 81 18.00 11.99 -4.88
C SER A 81 16.53 11.70 -5.24
N TRP A 82 15.97 12.41 -6.22
CA TRP A 82 14.58 12.25 -6.66
C TRP A 82 14.35 10.92 -7.36
N HIS A 83 15.27 10.51 -8.24
CA HIS A 83 15.17 9.21 -8.91
C HIS A 83 15.14 8.08 -7.88
N ALA A 84 16.08 8.08 -6.92
CA ALA A 84 16.13 7.06 -5.87
C ALA A 84 14.86 7.05 -4.99
N TYR A 85 14.33 8.22 -4.65
CA TYR A 85 13.09 8.32 -3.87
C TYR A 85 11.88 7.75 -4.63
N VAL A 86 11.66 8.24 -5.85
CA VAL A 86 10.50 7.84 -6.66
C VAL A 86 10.57 6.36 -7.04
N GLU A 87 11.76 5.81 -7.27
CA GLU A 87 11.94 4.37 -7.46
C GLU A 87 11.54 3.55 -6.22
N LYS A 88 11.89 4.00 -5.01
CA LYS A 88 11.43 3.36 -3.77
C LYS A 88 9.92 3.44 -3.61
N VAL A 89 9.29 4.57 -3.95
CA VAL A 89 7.82 4.71 -3.94
C VAL A 89 7.17 3.72 -4.90
N ARG A 90 7.70 3.58 -6.13
CA ARG A 90 7.23 2.60 -7.12
C ARG A 90 7.26 1.17 -6.57
N LYS A 91 8.38 0.80 -5.93
CA LYS A 91 8.56 -0.52 -5.30
C LYS A 91 7.58 -0.72 -4.14
N ARG A 92 7.40 0.29 -3.28
CA ARG A 92 6.42 0.28 -2.17
C ARG A 92 4.99 0.06 -2.68
N CYS A 93 4.56 0.78 -3.72
CA CYS A 93 3.24 0.59 -4.33
C CYS A 93 3.07 -0.83 -4.88
N THR A 94 4.09 -1.38 -5.52
CA THR A 94 4.04 -2.75 -6.05
C THR A 94 3.93 -3.79 -4.93
N SER A 95 4.76 -3.69 -3.88
CA SER A 95 4.75 -4.61 -2.74
C SER A 95 3.45 -4.52 -1.95
N LEU A 96 3.00 -3.31 -1.61
CA LEU A 96 1.76 -3.10 -0.87
C LEU A 96 0.56 -3.57 -1.68
N GLY A 97 0.51 -3.24 -2.98
CA GLY A 97 -0.55 -3.69 -3.87
C GLY A 97 -0.66 -5.22 -3.93
N GLY A 98 0.47 -5.92 -4.04
CA GLY A 98 0.52 -7.38 -3.99
C GLY A 98 0.02 -7.95 -2.66
N LEU A 99 0.39 -7.34 -1.54
CA LEU A 99 -0.06 -7.76 -0.21
C LEU A 99 -1.58 -7.60 -0.05
N LEU A 100 -2.13 -6.45 -0.45
CA LEU A 100 -3.57 -6.18 -0.40
C LEU A 100 -4.34 -7.18 -1.28
N ALA A 101 -3.87 -7.40 -2.52
CA ALA A 101 -4.53 -8.33 -3.43
C ALA A 101 -4.51 -9.78 -2.93
N SER A 102 -3.36 -10.24 -2.40
CA SER A 102 -3.25 -11.59 -1.82
C SER A 102 -4.10 -11.77 -0.56
N SER A 103 -4.22 -10.73 0.27
CA SER A 103 -5.09 -10.74 1.45
C SER A 103 -6.56 -10.87 1.06
N GLY A 104 -6.98 -10.19 -0.01
CA GLY A 104 -8.32 -10.32 -0.56
C GLY A 104 -8.58 -11.70 -1.16
N HIS A 105 -7.62 -12.27 -1.90
CA HIS A 105 -7.86 -13.47 -2.70
C HIS A 105 -8.37 -14.69 -1.93
N ASP A 106 -8.11 -14.86 -0.64
CA ASP A 106 -8.74 -15.94 0.16
C ASP A 106 -9.08 -15.55 1.62
N LEU A 107 -9.06 -14.25 1.99
CA LEU A 107 -8.75 -13.89 3.39
C LEU A 107 -7.56 -14.75 3.88
N ALA A 108 -6.58 -14.91 2.97
CA ALA A 108 -5.63 -16.02 3.00
C ALA A 108 -4.72 -16.00 4.23
N LYS A 109 -4.64 -14.84 4.89
CA LYS A 109 -3.70 -14.57 5.97
C LYS A 109 -4.47 -14.20 7.24
N PRO A 110 -4.11 -14.80 8.39
CA PRO A 110 -4.48 -14.26 9.68
C PRO A 110 -4.01 -12.82 9.84
N ASP A 111 -4.78 -12.01 10.56
CA ASP A 111 -4.49 -10.58 10.77
C ASP A 111 -3.08 -10.34 11.34
N GLU A 112 -2.58 -11.22 12.21
CA GLU A 112 -1.22 -11.15 12.76
C GLU A 112 -0.13 -11.30 11.70
N SER A 113 -0.33 -12.20 10.74
CA SER A 113 0.59 -12.41 9.62
C SER A 113 0.58 -11.22 8.68
N LEU A 114 -0.61 -10.70 8.36
CA LEU A 114 -0.76 -9.47 7.57
C LEU A 114 -0.07 -8.29 8.25
N LYS A 115 -0.25 -8.15 9.57
CA LYS A 115 0.40 -7.11 10.37
C LYS A 115 1.93 -7.23 10.33
N ALA A 116 2.49 -8.43 10.48
CA ALA A 116 3.93 -8.65 10.43
C ALA A 116 4.53 -8.23 9.07
N GLU A 117 3.84 -8.56 7.97
CA GLU A 117 4.28 -8.16 6.63
C GLU A 117 4.16 -6.65 6.38
N LEU A 118 3.10 -6.02 6.86
CA LEU A 118 2.96 -4.56 6.83
C LEU A 118 4.07 -3.87 7.63
N ASP A 119 4.41 -4.38 8.82
CA ASP A 119 5.47 -3.82 9.66
C ASP A 119 6.87 -4.04 9.04
N ALA A 120 7.12 -5.18 8.38
CA ALA A 120 8.33 -5.41 7.60
C ALA A 120 8.47 -4.44 6.41
N MET A 121 7.35 -4.11 5.73
CA MET A 121 7.34 -3.11 4.67
C MET A 121 7.64 -1.71 5.19
N LYS A 122 7.14 -1.31 6.37
CA LYS A 122 7.50 -0.02 6.99
C LYS A 122 9.00 0.07 7.26
N GLY A 123 9.61 -1.03 7.70
CA GLY A 123 11.06 -1.12 7.88
C GLY A 123 11.84 -0.95 6.57
N THR A 124 11.34 -1.55 5.49
CA THR A 124 11.97 -1.53 4.15
C THR A 124 11.83 -0.17 3.47
N TYR A 125 10.65 0.43 3.54
CA TYR A 125 10.29 1.66 2.84
C TYR A 125 10.10 2.82 3.83
N LYS A 126 11.16 3.12 4.59
CA LYS A 126 11.18 4.32 5.43
C LYS A 126 10.99 5.56 4.57
N ASP A 127 10.20 6.50 5.06
CA ASP A 127 10.05 7.79 4.41
C ASP A 127 11.42 8.45 4.30
N THR A 128 11.64 9.08 3.15
CA THR A 128 12.92 9.76 2.91
C THR A 128 12.89 11.02 3.77
N PRO A 129 13.93 11.26 4.61
CA PRO A 129 14.00 12.50 5.38
C PRO A 129 13.84 13.69 4.44
N ALA A 130 13.21 14.78 4.90
CA ALA A 130 13.19 16.00 4.12
C ALA A 130 14.63 16.46 3.82
N VAL A 131 15.05 16.35 2.56
CA VAL A 131 16.41 16.67 2.09
C VAL A 131 16.52 18.05 1.43
N GLY A 132 15.40 18.77 1.26
CA GLY A 132 15.40 20.15 0.76
C GLY A 132 15.50 21.18 1.90
N GLY A 133 16.34 22.20 1.73
CA GLY A 133 16.32 23.40 2.59
C GLY A 133 17.24 23.39 3.82
N ARG A 134 18.22 22.49 3.95
CA ARG A 134 19.28 22.68 4.95
C ARG A 134 20.22 23.80 4.50
N SER A 135 19.93 25.00 4.98
CA SER A 135 20.88 26.10 5.08
C SER A 135 22.10 25.66 5.90
N LYS A 136 23.15 25.18 5.23
CA LYS A 136 24.52 25.46 5.68
C LYS A 136 24.94 26.78 5.03
N GLY A 137 24.32 27.84 5.54
CA GLY A 137 24.64 29.22 5.22
C GLY A 137 24.63 29.99 6.53
N ALA A 138 25.69 29.80 7.32
CA ALA A 138 26.19 30.67 8.36
C ALA A 138 27.64 30.26 8.63
#